data_AF-A0A0F9HSR1-F1
#
_entry.id   AF-A0A0F9HSR1-F1
#
_cell.length_a   1.000
_cell.length_b   1.000
_cell.length_c   1.000
_cell.angle_alpha   90.00
_cell.angle_beta   90.00
_cell.angle_gamma   90.00
#
_symmetry.space_group_name_H-M   'P 1'
#
loop_
_entity.id
_entity.type
_entity.pdbx_description
1 polymer ?
#
loop_
_entity_poly.entity_id
_entity_poly.type
_entity_poly.pdbx_seq_one_letter_code
_entity_poly.pdbx_strand_id
1 'polypeptide(L)'
;MATRPKPKAVPALTPEQIGRFWAKVDQQGDDDCWEWTASLLTTGYGQFKVGSRMMGAHRIVYFLNYGQPTGFFVCHHCDNRKCCNPKHLFLGTNADNMADAARKGRVKGPHFNGEENGRAKLTTQQVLAIRKSPDRQVSLAEKYGVTPVMISRIKLRKAWRHL
;
A
#
# COMPACT_ATOMS: atom_id res chain seq x y z
N MET A 1 -1.45 8.81 16.45
CA MET A 1 -1.73 7.79 15.41
C MET A 1 -2.00 8.52 14.11
N ALA A 2 -1.15 8.38 13.09
CA ALA A 2 -1.43 9.01 11.80
C ALA A 2 -2.66 8.34 11.17
N THR A 3 -3.73 9.10 10.96
CA THR A 3 -4.94 8.63 10.30
C THR A 3 -4.58 8.23 8.88
N ARG A 4 -4.69 6.93 8.58
CA ARG A 4 -4.46 6.42 7.22
C ARG A 4 -5.45 7.12 6.28
N PRO A 5 -5.00 7.62 5.10
CA PRO A 5 -5.87 8.34 4.19
C PRO A 5 -7.02 7.43 3.75
N LYS A 6 -8.25 7.86 4.01
CA LYS A 6 -9.46 7.15 3.57
C LYS A 6 -9.56 7.23 2.04
N PRO A 7 -10.04 6.16 1.37
CA PRO A 7 -10.38 6.20 -0.04
C PRO A 7 -11.31 7.39 -0.35
N LYS A 8 -10.93 8.26 -1.31
CA LYS A 8 -11.75 9.41 -1.69
C LYS A 8 -13.04 8.95 -2.39
N ALA A 9 -14.20 9.49 -1.99
CA ALA A 9 -15.46 9.23 -2.68
C ALA A 9 -15.37 9.62 -4.17
N VAL A 10 -16.02 8.84 -5.03
CA VAL A 10 -16.10 9.12 -6.47
C VAL A 10 -17.20 10.17 -6.68
N PRO A 11 -16.92 11.35 -7.26
CA PRO A 11 -17.99 12.31 -7.54
C PRO A 11 -18.97 11.72 -8.55
N ALA A 12 -20.24 12.12 -8.50
CA ALA A 12 -21.22 11.72 -9.51
C ALA A 12 -20.73 12.10 -10.91
N LEU A 13 -20.85 11.17 -11.86
CA LEU A 13 -20.46 11.39 -13.25
C LEU A 13 -21.69 11.85 -14.05
N THR A 14 -21.49 12.79 -14.99
CA THR A 14 -22.52 13.15 -15.97
C THR A 14 -22.65 12.07 -17.05
N PRO A 15 -23.76 11.99 -17.79
CA PRO A 15 -23.92 11.06 -18.90
C PRO A 15 -22.77 11.14 -19.93
N GLU A 16 -22.29 12.35 -20.26
CA GLU A 16 -21.18 12.55 -21.19
C GLU A 16 -19.86 12.00 -20.62
N GLN A 17 -19.64 12.16 -19.31
CA GLN A 17 -18.47 11.61 -18.64
C GLN A 17 -18.51 10.08 -18.60
N ILE A 18 -19.70 9.49 -18.40
CA ILE A 18 -19.93 8.05 -18.45
C ILE A 18 -19.62 7.51 -19.85
N GLY A 19 -20.16 8.14 -20.90
CA GLY A 19 -19.87 7.77 -22.29
C GLY A 19 -18.37 7.85 -22.62
N ARG A 20 -17.71 8.95 -22.23
CA ARG A 20 -16.26 9.12 -22.42
C ARG A 20 -15.42 8.13 -21.62
N PHE A 21 -15.94 7.67 -20.47
CA PHE A 21 -15.27 6.66 -19.66
C PHE A 21 -15.32 5.31 -20.37
N TRP A 22 -16.51 4.85 -20.77
CA TRP A 22 -16.68 3.56 -21.45
C TRP A 22 -16.02 3.49 -22.82
N ALA A 23 -15.89 4.63 -23.53
CA ALA A 23 -15.11 4.71 -24.78
C ALA A 23 -13.60 4.42 -24.60
N LYS A 24 -13.10 4.36 -23.36
CA LYS A 24 -11.69 4.08 -23.02
C LYS A 24 -11.49 2.71 -22.36
N VAL A 25 -12.56 1.92 -22.30
CA VAL A 25 -12.53 0.56 -21.78
C VAL A 25 -12.74 -0.36 -22.96
N ASP A 26 -11.73 -1.15 -23.28
CA ASP A 26 -11.85 -2.23 -24.25
C ASP A 26 -12.59 -3.39 -23.58
N GLN A 27 -13.90 -3.47 -23.81
CA GLN A 27 -14.77 -4.48 -23.20
C GLN A 27 -14.67 -5.78 -23.97
N GLN A 28 -14.43 -6.86 -23.24
CA GLN A 28 -14.24 -8.22 -23.76
C GLN A 28 -15.28 -9.15 -23.11
N GLY A 29 -15.05 -10.47 -23.17
CA GLY A 29 -15.90 -11.44 -22.48
C GLY A 29 -16.04 -11.18 -20.98
N ASP A 30 -17.05 -11.80 -20.39
CA ASP A 30 -17.40 -11.62 -18.98
C ASP A 30 -16.28 -12.03 -17.99
N ASP A 31 -15.48 -13.03 -18.37
CA ASP A 31 -14.35 -13.54 -17.59
C ASP A 31 -13.01 -12.95 -18.04
N ASP A 32 -13.02 -12.09 -19.06
CA ASP A 32 -11.83 -11.45 -19.61
C ASP A 32 -11.52 -10.12 -18.93
N CYS A 33 -10.25 -9.71 -18.98
CA CYS A 33 -9.88 -8.37 -18.53
C CYS A 33 -10.34 -7.33 -19.54
N TRP A 34 -11.09 -6.33 -19.07
CA TRP A 34 -11.43 -5.16 -19.89
C TRP A 34 -10.32 -4.13 -19.79
N GLU A 35 -9.52 -3.95 -20.83
CA GLU A 35 -8.31 -3.14 -20.78
C GLU A 35 -8.60 -1.63 -20.78
N TRP A 36 -7.96 -0.89 -19.89
CA TRP A 36 -7.95 0.56 -19.94
C TRP A 36 -7.00 1.06 -21.03
N THR A 37 -7.52 1.78 -22.02
CA THR A 37 -6.76 2.19 -23.22
C THR A 37 -6.23 3.62 -23.17
N ALA A 38 -6.51 4.36 -22.09
CA ALA A 38 -6.05 5.75 -21.93
C ALA A 38 -4.90 5.88 -20.91
N SER A 39 -4.70 7.07 -20.36
CA SER A 39 -3.52 7.37 -19.54
C SER A 39 -3.41 6.46 -18.31
N LEU A 40 -2.16 6.06 -18.04
CA LEU A 40 -1.76 5.24 -16.90
C LEU A 40 -0.95 6.07 -15.91
N LEU A 41 -0.98 5.68 -14.65
CA LEU A 41 0.01 6.09 -13.66
C LEU A 41 1.32 5.32 -13.87
N THR A 42 2.43 5.81 -13.30
CA THR A 42 3.71 5.07 -13.27
C THR A 42 3.60 3.72 -12.56
N THR A 43 2.58 3.57 -11.71
CA THR A 43 2.21 2.32 -11.05
C THR A 43 1.43 1.36 -11.95
N GLY A 44 1.09 1.74 -13.19
CA GLY A 44 0.36 0.90 -14.15
C GLY A 44 -1.16 0.92 -14.02
N TYR A 45 -1.72 1.66 -13.05
CA TYR A 45 -3.17 1.82 -12.93
C TYR A 45 -3.71 2.84 -13.95
N GLY A 46 -4.84 2.50 -14.58
CA GLY A 46 -5.62 3.45 -15.39
C GLY A 46 -6.14 4.61 -14.57
N GLN A 47 -6.18 5.80 -15.17
CA GLN A 47 -6.70 7.02 -14.54
C GLN A 47 -7.63 7.80 -15.48
N PHE A 48 -8.65 8.42 -14.92
CA PHE A 48 -9.64 9.20 -15.64
C PHE A 48 -9.99 10.48 -14.88
N LYS A 49 -10.20 11.57 -15.64
CA LYS A 49 -10.54 12.88 -15.10
C LYS A 49 -12.06 13.03 -14.97
N VAL A 50 -12.54 13.26 -13.74
CA VAL A 50 -13.92 13.63 -13.43
C VAL A 50 -13.93 15.04 -12.83
N GLY A 51 -14.47 16.01 -13.58
CA GLY A 51 -14.35 17.43 -13.24
C GLY A 51 -12.88 17.87 -13.11
N SER A 52 -12.50 18.39 -11.94
CA SER A 52 -11.12 18.79 -11.62
C SER A 52 -10.26 17.67 -11.01
N ARG A 53 -10.80 16.47 -10.82
CA ARG A 53 -10.13 15.38 -10.09
C ARG A 53 -9.70 14.25 -11.03
N MET A 54 -8.47 13.77 -10.86
CA MET A 54 -8.02 12.49 -11.42
C MET A 54 -8.38 11.36 -10.47
N MET A 55 -9.00 10.31 -11.00
CA MET A 55 -9.39 9.12 -10.24
C MET A 55 -8.96 7.84 -10.97
N GLY A 56 -8.72 6.77 -10.20
CA GLY A 56 -8.39 5.47 -10.79
C GLY A 56 -9.57 4.90 -11.58
N ALA A 57 -9.30 4.39 -12.78
CA ALA A 57 -10.32 3.85 -13.67
C ALA A 57 -11.11 2.71 -13.01
N HIS A 58 -10.42 1.78 -12.35
CA HIS A 58 -11.04 0.70 -11.56
C HIS A 58 -12.03 1.20 -10.50
N ARG A 59 -11.79 2.37 -9.87
CA ARG A 59 -12.71 2.95 -8.89
C ARG A 59 -13.97 3.50 -9.55
N ILE A 60 -13.83 4.06 -10.76
CA ILE A 60 -14.96 4.59 -11.51
C ILE A 60 -15.84 3.45 -12.00
N VAL A 61 -15.27 2.38 -12.56
CA VAL A 61 -16.03 1.16 -12.92
C VAL A 61 -16.82 0.65 -11.72
N TYR A 62 -16.13 0.47 -10.59
CA TYR A 62 -16.78 0.01 -9.37
C TYR A 62 -17.94 0.92 -8.98
N PHE A 63 -17.73 2.24 -9.01
CA PHE A 63 -18.77 3.21 -8.71
C PHE A 63 -19.98 3.12 -9.65
N LEU A 64 -19.75 2.97 -10.96
CA LEU A 64 -20.82 2.89 -11.95
C LEU A 64 -21.65 1.60 -11.85
N ASN A 65 -21.06 0.51 -11.33
CA ASN A 65 -21.72 -0.80 -11.26
C ASN A 65 -22.27 -1.13 -9.86
N TYR A 66 -21.61 -0.66 -8.81
CA TYR A 66 -21.88 -1.06 -7.42
C TYR A 66 -22.07 0.12 -6.46
N GLY A 67 -21.91 1.36 -6.94
CA GLY A 67 -21.99 2.56 -6.10
C GLY A 67 -20.72 2.86 -5.32
N GLN A 68 -20.82 3.76 -4.32
CA GLN A 68 -19.64 4.30 -3.64
C GLN A 68 -18.80 3.23 -2.94
N PRO A 69 -17.48 3.16 -3.19
CA PRO A 69 -16.58 2.32 -2.42
C PRO A 69 -16.32 2.97 -1.05
N THR A 70 -17.21 2.74 -0.09
CA THR A 70 -17.17 3.33 1.26
C THR A 70 -16.16 2.59 2.13
N GLY A 71 -15.18 3.30 2.69
CA GLY A 71 -14.27 2.74 3.70
C GLY A 71 -13.25 1.68 3.23
N PHE A 72 -13.39 1.14 2.02
CA PHE A 72 -12.55 0.07 1.47
C PHE A 72 -11.82 0.49 0.18
N PHE A 73 -10.73 -0.21 -0.12
CA PHE A 73 -10.04 -0.09 -1.39
C PHE A 73 -10.75 -0.96 -2.44
N VAL A 74 -10.78 -0.49 -3.68
CA VAL A 74 -11.22 -1.30 -4.82
C VAL A 74 -9.99 -2.07 -5.31
N CYS A 75 -10.04 -3.40 -5.18
CA CYS A 75 -8.94 -4.30 -5.46
C CYS A 75 -9.26 -5.18 -6.67
N HIS A 76 -8.22 -5.64 -7.38
CA HIS A 76 -8.32 -6.59 -8.48
C HIS A 76 -8.02 -8.00 -8.00
N HIS A 77 -8.82 -8.99 -8.38
CA HIS A 77 -8.45 -10.40 -8.17
C HIS A 77 -7.66 -10.99 -9.36
N CYS A 78 -7.88 -10.46 -10.58
CA CYS A 78 -7.21 -10.83 -11.83
C CYS A 78 -5.75 -10.34 -11.98
N ASP A 79 -5.26 -9.56 -11.02
CA ASP A 79 -3.89 -9.04 -10.98
C ASP A 79 -3.44 -8.13 -12.13
N ASN A 80 -4.39 -7.72 -12.96
CA ASN A 80 -4.18 -6.77 -14.03
C ASN A 80 -4.59 -5.36 -13.59
N ARG A 81 -3.62 -4.46 -13.40
CA ARG A 81 -3.85 -3.08 -12.94
C ARG A 81 -4.62 -2.20 -13.93
N LYS A 82 -4.66 -2.57 -15.21
CA LYS A 82 -5.41 -1.89 -16.26
C LYS A 82 -6.86 -2.36 -16.35
N CYS A 83 -7.18 -3.50 -15.75
CA CYS A 83 -8.49 -4.12 -15.85
C CYS A 83 -9.59 -3.22 -15.28
N CYS A 84 -10.65 -3.09 -16.06
CA CYS A 84 -11.86 -2.32 -15.81
C CYS A 84 -13.11 -3.22 -15.87
N ASN A 85 -12.96 -4.55 -15.79
CA ASN A 85 -14.09 -5.47 -15.68
C ASN A 85 -14.65 -5.41 -14.25
N PRO A 86 -15.94 -5.05 -14.03
CA PRO A 86 -16.56 -4.99 -12.71
C PRO A 86 -16.46 -6.32 -11.94
N LYS A 87 -16.62 -7.47 -12.62
CA LYS A 87 -16.51 -8.81 -12.03
C LYS A 87 -15.11 -9.11 -11.52
N HIS A 88 -14.11 -8.38 -12.00
CA HIS A 88 -12.71 -8.50 -11.58
C HIS A 88 -12.35 -7.63 -10.37
N LEU A 89 -13.32 -6.87 -9.85
CA LEU A 89 -13.14 -5.93 -8.75
C LEU A 89 -13.86 -6.39 -7.48
N PHE A 90 -13.25 -6.12 -6.33
CA PHE A 90 -13.86 -6.33 -5.02
C PHE A 90 -13.45 -5.25 -4.03
N LEU A 91 -14.20 -5.08 -2.95
CA LEU A 91 -13.81 -4.21 -1.84
C LEU A 91 -12.91 -4.98 -0.87
N GLY A 92 -11.72 -4.44 -0.61
CA GLY A 92 -10.78 -5.01 0.35
C GLY A 92 -10.23 -3.94 1.29
N THR A 93 -9.85 -4.36 2.49
CA THR A 93 -9.00 -3.55 3.34
C THR A 93 -7.56 -3.53 2.80
N ASN A 94 -6.75 -2.60 3.30
CA ASN A 94 -5.32 -2.63 3.02
C ASN A 94 -4.68 -3.94 3.54
N ALA A 95 -5.20 -4.51 4.63
CA ALA A 95 -4.73 -5.80 5.14
C ALA A 95 -5.05 -6.93 4.16
N ASP A 96 -6.25 -6.95 3.58
CA ASP A 96 -6.65 -7.95 2.57
C ASP A 96 -5.78 -7.86 1.32
N ASN A 97 -5.53 -6.63 0.83
CA ASN A 97 -4.63 -6.42 -0.32
C ASN A 97 -3.19 -6.85 -0.02
N MET A 98 -2.69 -6.60 1.19
CA MET A 98 -1.34 -7.05 1.60
C MET A 98 -1.26 -8.57 1.77
N ALA A 99 -2.30 -9.20 2.32
CA ALA A 99 -2.39 -10.65 2.47
C ALA A 99 -2.48 -11.34 1.11
N ASP A 100 -3.23 -10.78 0.16
CA ASP A 100 -3.31 -11.29 -1.21
C ASP A 100 -1.97 -11.14 -1.95
N ALA A 101 -1.34 -9.97 -1.84
CA ALA A 101 0.00 -9.75 -2.36
C ALA A 101 1.03 -10.73 -1.76
N ALA A 102 0.90 -11.07 -0.47
CA ALA A 102 1.77 -12.04 0.20
C ALA A 102 1.52 -13.46 -0.32
N ARG A 103 0.27 -13.91 -0.41
CA ARG A 103 -0.10 -15.21 -1.02
C ARG A 103 0.44 -15.36 -2.43
N LYS A 104 0.38 -14.28 -3.21
CA LYS A 104 0.82 -14.23 -4.61
C LYS A 104 2.33 -13.97 -4.77
N GLY A 105 3.10 -13.99 -3.68
CA GLY A 105 4.56 -13.81 -3.71
C GLY A 105 5.03 -12.41 -4.15
N ARG A 106 4.14 -11.41 -4.12
CA ARG A 106 4.45 -10.02 -4.57
C ARG A 106 5.03 -9.13 -3.49
N VAL A 107 4.98 -9.56 -2.24
CA VAL A 107 5.68 -8.87 -1.15
C VAL A 107 7.15 -9.26 -1.25
N LYS A 108 7.99 -8.31 -1.70
CA LYS A 108 9.43 -8.56 -1.88
C LYS A 108 10.13 -8.74 -0.54
N GLY A 109 10.75 -9.91 -0.39
CA GLY A 109 11.85 -10.20 0.52
C GLY A 109 11.44 -10.58 1.95
N PRO A 110 12.28 -11.35 2.67
CA PRO A 110 12.10 -11.52 4.11
C PRO A 110 12.14 -10.15 4.78
N HIS A 111 11.43 -9.99 5.89
CA HIS A 111 11.65 -8.87 6.79
C HIS A 111 13.06 -8.99 7.35
N PHE A 112 14.03 -8.44 6.62
CA PHE A 112 15.42 -8.42 7.05
C PHE A 112 15.47 -7.72 8.40
N ASN A 113 15.82 -8.49 9.42
CA ASN A 113 15.82 -8.05 10.80
C ASN A 113 17.26 -7.84 11.24
N GLY A 114 17.44 -6.92 12.17
CA GLY A 114 18.76 -6.67 12.73
C GLY A 114 19.79 -6.33 11.64
N GLU A 115 20.90 -7.06 11.61
CA GLU A 115 22.03 -6.83 10.70
C GLU A 115 21.72 -7.13 9.23
N GLU A 116 20.72 -7.97 8.95
CA GLU A 116 20.31 -8.25 7.57
C GLU A 116 19.64 -7.03 6.93
N ASN A 117 19.14 -6.09 7.74
CA ASN A 117 18.56 -4.86 7.24
C ASN A 117 19.69 -3.91 6.80
N GLY A 118 19.80 -3.64 5.50
CA GLY A 118 20.80 -2.72 4.95
C GLY A 118 20.73 -1.26 5.47
N ARG A 119 19.73 -0.92 6.29
CA ARG A 119 19.63 0.36 7.01
C ARG A 119 19.98 0.26 8.51
N ALA A 120 20.40 -0.90 9.00
CA ALA A 120 20.74 -1.10 10.40
C ALA A 120 21.99 -0.30 10.77
N LYS A 121 21.89 0.47 11.85
CA LYS A 121 23.00 1.26 12.41
C LYS A 121 23.76 0.54 13.52
N LEU A 122 23.23 -0.59 13.99
CA LEU A 122 23.75 -1.34 15.12
C LEU A 122 23.95 -2.80 14.72
N THR A 123 24.92 -3.45 15.37
CA THR A 123 25.14 -4.89 15.27
C THR A 123 24.39 -5.65 16.35
N THR A 124 24.22 -6.95 16.16
CA THR A 124 23.64 -7.85 17.17
C THR A 124 24.41 -7.76 18.48
N GLN A 125 25.75 -7.75 18.41
CA GLN A 125 26.61 -7.62 19.58
C GLN A 125 26.45 -6.28 20.29
N GLN A 126 26.36 -5.16 19.56
CA GLN A 126 26.15 -3.83 20.14
C GLN A 126 24.80 -3.75 20.85
N VAL A 127 23.75 -4.34 20.28
CA VAL A 127 22.42 -4.38 20.91
C VAL A 127 22.44 -5.17 22.22
N LEU A 128 23.12 -6.32 22.25
CA LEU A 128 23.31 -7.10 23.47
C LEU A 128 24.12 -6.32 24.53
N ALA A 129 25.15 -5.59 24.12
CA ALA A 129 25.93 -4.72 25.01
C ALA A 129 25.07 -3.57 25.58
N ILE A 130 24.25 -2.92 24.75
CA ILE A 130 23.32 -1.85 25.17
C ILE A 130 22.31 -2.39 26.19
N ARG A 131 21.76 -3.59 26.00
CA ARG A 131 20.81 -4.20 26.93
C ARG A 131 21.41 -4.51 28.30
N LYS A 132 22.69 -4.89 28.34
CA LYS A 132 23.41 -5.23 29.59
C LYS A 132 24.01 -4.00 30.30
N SER A 133 24.24 -2.91 29.58
CA SER A 133 24.90 -1.73 30.15
C SER A 133 24.00 -0.99 31.16
N PRO A 134 24.52 -0.62 32.35
CA PRO A 134 23.83 0.24 33.31
C PRO A 134 23.89 1.73 32.92
N ASP A 135 24.64 2.10 31.89
CA ASP A 135 24.92 3.48 31.53
C ASP A 135 23.65 4.24 31.12
N ARG A 136 23.74 5.57 31.28
CA ARG A 136 22.69 6.51 30.87
C ARG A 136 22.43 6.40 29.37
N GLN A 137 21.16 6.55 28.99
CA GLN A 137 20.71 6.40 27.60
C GLN A 137 21.38 7.41 26.67
N VAL A 138 21.63 8.64 27.14
CA VAL A 138 22.29 9.70 26.37
C VAL A 138 23.73 9.32 26.02
N SER A 139 24.50 8.85 27.00
CA SER A 139 25.89 8.42 26.80
C SER A 139 26.01 7.23 25.84
N LEU A 140 25.08 6.27 25.93
CA LEU A 140 25.02 5.14 24.99
C LEU A 140 24.62 5.59 23.58
N ALA A 141 23.71 6.55 23.47
CA ALA A 141 23.26 7.10 22.19
C ALA A 141 24.40 7.78 21.43
N GLU A 142 25.17 8.62 22.13
CA GLU A 142 26.38 9.25 21.59
C GLU A 142 27.41 8.19 21.17
N LYS A 143 27.71 7.24 22.06
CA LYS A 143 28.68 6.16 21.81
C LYS A 143 28.37 5.35 20.54
N TYR A 144 27.10 5.04 20.31
CA TYR A 144 26.69 4.19 19.19
C TYR A 144 26.10 4.97 17.99
N GLY A 145 26.14 6.31 18.00
CA GLY A 145 25.64 7.14 16.89
C GLY A 145 24.14 6.97 16.61
N VAL A 146 23.35 6.70 17.65
CA VAL A 146 21.89 6.54 17.58
C VAL A 146 21.18 7.53 18.51
N THR A 147 19.86 7.59 18.47
CA THR A 147 19.10 8.47 19.37
C THR A 147 18.91 7.84 20.76
N PRO A 148 18.79 8.65 21.83
CA PRO A 148 18.45 8.12 23.16
C PRO A 148 17.13 7.32 23.18
N VAL A 149 16.18 7.69 22.32
CA VAL A 149 14.93 6.94 22.10
C VAL A 149 15.20 5.53 21.55
N MET A 150 16.14 5.37 20.62
CA MET A 150 16.52 4.05 20.11
C MET A 150 17.14 3.19 21.23
N ILE A 151 18.03 3.76 22.05
CA ILE A 151 18.60 3.07 23.23
C ILE A 151 17.49 2.63 24.19
N SER A 152 16.55 3.52 24.52
CA SER A 152 15.39 3.19 25.36
C SER A 152 14.58 2.03 24.78
N ARG A 153 14.25 2.08 23.48
CA ARG A 153 13.52 0.99 22.81
C ARG A 153 14.29 -0.33 22.79
N ILE A 154 15.62 -0.30 22.68
CA ILE A 154 16.46 -1.50 22.76
C ILE A 154 16.45 -2.09 24.17
N LYS A 155 16.64 -1.26 25.22
CA LYS A 155 16.59 -1.71 26.62
C LYS A 155 15.21 -2.25 27.00
N LEU A 156 14.15 -1.62 26.52
CA LEU A 156 12.75 -2.06 26.70
C LEU A 156 12.34 -3.20 25.76
N ARG A 157 13.25 -3.75 24.95
CA ARG A 157 12.99 -4.81 23.95
C ARG A 157 11.84 -4.50 22.97
N LYS A 158 11.59 -3.22 22.70
CA LYS A 158 10.63 -2.73 21.68
C LYS A 158 11.27 -2.58 20.29
N ALA A 159 12.59 -2.63 20.21
CA ALA A 159 13.39 -2.73 18.99
C ALA A 159 14.29 -3.98 19.09
N TRP A 160 14.70 -4.53 17.94
CA TRP A 160 15.48 -5.78 17.88
C TRP A 160 14.82 -6.94 18.65
N ARG A 161 13.51 -7.12 18.46
CA ARG A 161 12.66 -8.07 19.22
C ARG A 161 13.01 -9.55 19.02
N HIS A 162 13.73 -9.85 17.95
CA HIS A 162 14.16 -11.21 17.60
C HIS A 162 15.38 -11.66 18.42
N LEU A 163 16.07 -10.73 19.10
CA LEU A 163 17.09 -10.99 20.11
C LEU A 163 16.48 -10.95 21.50
#